data_AF-M2VC80-F1
#
_entry.id   AF-M2VC80-F1
#
_cell.length_a   1.000
_cell.length_b   1.000
_cell.length_c   1.000
_cell.angle_alpha   90.00
_cell.angle_beta   90.00
_cell.angle_gamma   90.00
#
_symmetry.space_group_name_H-M   'P 1'
#
loop_
_entity.id
_entity.type
_entity.pdbx_description
1 polymer ?
#
loop_
_entity_poly.entity_id
_entity_poly.type
_entity_poly.pdbx_seq_one_letter_code
_entity_poly.pdbx_strand_id
1 'polypeptide(L)'
;MSHIAPKRVVLRCREQYFREHGRMVETFLESQNLLDIEDYGIHICGDPYSPTTLYLVLDLYCREVPIVDLSNLELQVFKVSKNNTFTFKNLGENASKRAYERSLTLDWGANQSNQRS
;
A
#
# COMPACT_ATOMS: atom_id res chain seq x y z
N MET A 1 15.10 11.16 18.56
CA MET A 1 14.62 9.94 17.87
C MET A 1 13.38 10.33 17.11
N SER A 2 13.40 10.30 15.78
CA SER A 2 12.18 10.46 14.99
C SER A 2 11.26 9.30 15.34
N HIS A 3 10.06 9.59 15.84
CA HIS A 3 9.06 8.56 16.11
C HIS A 3 8.61 7.97 14.77
N ILE A 4 8.97 6.71 14.53
CA ILE A 4 8.47 5.94 13.40
C ILE A 4 6.98 5.72 13.62
N ALA A 5 6.17 6.17 12.66
CA ALA A 5 4.72 6.02 12.69
C ALA A 5 4.31 4.96 11.65
N PRO A 6 3.83 3.78 12.07
CA PRO A 6 3.37 2.76 11.13
C PRO A 6 2.18 3.30 10.32
N LYS A 7 2.12 2.94 9.04
CA LYS A 7 1.10 3.44 8.12
C LYS A 7 0.71 2.38 7.10
N ARG A 8 -0.59 2.27 6.83
CA ARG A 8 -1.12 1.48 5.73
C ARG A 8 -1.47 2.39 4.56
N VAL A 9 -0.93 2.08 3.39
CA VAL A 9 -1.20 2.81 2.15
C VAL A 9 -1.86 1.88 1.15
N VAL A 10 -2.96 2.31 0.53
CA VAL A 10 -3.64 1.59 -0.54
C VAL A 10 -3.42 2.31 -1.86
N LEU A 11 -2.70 1.66 -2.77
CA LEU A 11 -2.54 2.09 -4.15
C LEU A 11 -3.62 1.44 -5.01
N ARG A 12 -4.68 2.19 -5.32
CA ARG A 12 -5.70 1.78 -6.28
C ARG A 12 -5.19 1.99 -7.70
N CYS A 13 -4.90 0.90 -8.39
CA CYS A 13 -4.33 0.90 -9.74
C CYS A 13 -5.18 0.07 -10.71
N ARG A 14 -4.86 0.18 -12.00
CA ARG A 14 -5.42 -0.72 -13.01
C ARG A 14 -4.62 -2.01 -13.01
N GLU A 15 -5.27 -3.15 -13.16
CA GLU A 15 -4.64 -4.47 -13.22
C GLU A 15 -3.50 -4.53 -14.25
N GLN A 16 -3.67 -3.87 -15.40
CA GLN A 16 -2.64 -3.79 -16.45
C GLN A 16 -1.29 -3.21 -15.98
N TYR A 17 -1.27 -2.44 -14.89
CA TYR A 17 -0.05 -1.86 -14.33
C TYR A 17 0.70 -2.85 -13.42
N PHE A 18 0.10 -3.99 -13.07
CA PHE A 18 0.66 -4.96 -12.14
C PHE A 18 2.01 -5.53 -12.58
N ARG A 19 2.27 -5.63 -13.89
CA ARG A 19 3.58 -6.08 -14.42
C ARG A 19 4.74 -5.20 -13.99
N GLU A 20 4.47 -3.96 -13.59
CA GLU A 20 5.45 -2.97 -13.15
C GLU A 20 5.21 -2.54 -11.70
N HIS A 21 4.63 -3.42 -10.87
CA HIS A 21 4.30 -3.08 -9.47
C HIS A 21 5.54 -2.70 -8.65
N GLY A 22 6.70 -3.34 -8.87
CA GLY A 22 7.95 -2.96 -8.18
C GLY A 22 8.31 -1.49 -8.46
N ARG A 23 8.36 -1.11 -9.74
CA ARG A 23 8.61 0.28 -10.16
C ARG A 23 7.52 1.24 -9.67
N MET A 24 6.26 0.80 -9.63
CA MET A 24 5.16 1.59 -9.08
C MET A 24 5.37 1.89 -7.58
N VAL A 25 5.80 0.90 -6.80
CA VAL A 25 6.09 1.06 -5.37
C VAL A 25 7.31 1.95 -5.18
N GLU A 26 8.41 1.74 -5.91
CA GLU A 26 9.59 2.61 -5.89
C GLU A 26 9.22 4.07 -6.18
N THR A 27 8.50 4.33 -7.27
CA THR A 27 8.07 5.70 -7.62
C THR A 27 7.11 6.28 -6.57
N PHE A 28 6.29 5.45 -5.92
CA PHE A 28 5.44 5.90 -4.82
C PHE A 28 6.29 6.34 -3.63
N LEU A 29 7.21 5.50 -3.17
CA LEU A 29 8.09 5.79 -2.04
C LEU A 29 8.93 7.05 -2.30
N GLU A 30 9.48 7.19 -3.51
CA GLU A 30 10.12 8.43 -3.99
C GLU A 30 9.23 9.65 -3.82
N SER A 31 7.98 9.58 -4.29
CA SER A 31 7.05 10.71 -4.21
C SER A 31 6.68 11.11 -2.78
N GLN A 32 6.90 10.22 -1.81
CA GLN A 32 6.66 10.45 -0.39
C GLN A 32 7.93 10.80 0.40
N ASN A 33 9.09 10.97 -0.26
CA ASN A 33 10.40 11.10 0.37
C ASN A 33 10.78 9.92 1.28
N LEU A 34 10.43 8.71 0.86
CA LEU A 34 10.67 7.45 1.57
C LEU A 34 11.59 6.50 0.79
N LEU A 35 12.50 7.02 -0.03
CA LEU A 35 13.38 6.24 -0.91
C LEU A 35 14.17 5.13 -0.20
N ASP A 36 14.60 5.40 1.03
CA ASP A 36 15.46 4.49 1.80
C ASP A 36 14.65 3.51 2.69
N ILE A 37 13.32 3.51 2.59
CA ILE A 37 12.51 2.57 3.37
C ILE A 37 12.56 1.18 2.73
N GLU A 38 13.31 0.28 3.35
CA GLU A 38 13.23 -1.14 3.02
C GLU A 38 12.10 -1.81 3.80
N ASP A 39 11.71 -1.25 4.95
CA ASP A 39 10.73 -1.86 5.84
C ASP A 39 9.29 -1.61 5.40
N TYR A 40 8.81 -2.42 4.45
CA TYR A 40 7.40 -2.49 4.13
C TYR A 40 6.94 -3.89 3.70
N GLY A 41 5.66 -4.18 3.95
CA GLY A 41 4.95 -5.32 3.39
C GLY A 41 4.11 -4.92 2.17
N ILE A 42 3.86 -5.84 1.25
CA ILE A 42 2.92 -5.65 0.13
C ILE A 42 1.86 -6.76 0.12
N HIS A 43 0.59 -6.39 0.19
CA HIS A 43 -0.53 -7.26 -0.19
C HIS A 43 -1.07 -6.84 -1.56
N ILE A 44 -1.46 -7.82 -2.36
CA ILE A 44 -2.06 -7.60 -3.68
C ILE A 44 -3.50 -8.11 -3.62
N CYS A 45 -4.46 -7.20 -3.83
CA CYS A 45 -5.89 -7.50 -3.73
C CYS A 45 -6.60 -7.12 -5.03
N GLY A 46 -7.36 -8.05 -5.60
CA GLY A 46 -8.27 -7.76 -6.72
C GLY A 46 -9.57 -7.12 -6.23
N ASP A 47 -10.21 -6.31 -7.07
CA ASP A 47 -11.60 -5.89 -6.82
C ASP A 47 -12.58 -6.94 -7.36
N PRO A 48 -13.38 -7.62 -6.51
CA PRO A 48 -14.33 -8.63 -6.98
C PRO A 48 -15.42 -8.05 -7.88
N TYR A 49 -15.66 -6.73 -7.82
CA TYR A 49 -16.68 -6.04 -8.62
C TYR A 49 -16.09 -5.30 -9.83
N SER A 50 -14.77 -5.25 -9.95
CA SER A 50 -14.08 -4.55 -11.04
C SER A 50 -12.80 -5.30 -11.39
N PRO A 51 -12.85 -6.28 -12.30
CA PRO A 51 -11.67 -7.10 -12.62
C PRO A 51 -10.49 -6.28 -13.13
N THR A 52 -10.75 -5.08 -13.67
CA THR A 52 -9.72 -4.16 -14.15
C THR A 52 -9.07 -3.31 -13.04
N THR A 53 -9.55 -3.40 -11.80
CA THR A 53 -9.04 -2.66 -10.64
C THR A 53 -8.29 -3.60 -9.69
N LEU A 54 -7.07 -3.18 -9.33
CA LEU A 54 -6.19 -3.86 -8.40
C LEU A 54 -5.78 -2.89 -7.28
N TYR A 55 -5.61 -3.39 -6.07
CA TYR A 55 -5.12 -2.65 -4.92
C TYR A 55 -3.80 -3.25 -4.46
N LEU A 56 -2.75 -2.43 -4.40
CA LEU A 56 -1.55 -2.77 -3.63
C LEU A 56 -1.67 -2.13 -2.26
N VAL A 57 -1.63 -2.93 -1.21
CA VAL A 57 -1.67 -2.46 0.17
C VAL A 57 -0.25 -2.54 0.73
N LEU A 58 0.32 -1.38 1.04
CA LEU A 58 1.66 -1.22 1.58
C LEU A 58 1.56 -0.98 3.09
N ASP A 59 2.27 -1.80 3.86
CA ASP A 59 2.37 -1.65 5.31
C ASP A 59 3.76 -1.15 5.64
N LEU A 60 3.88 0.16 5.86
CA LEU A 60 5.16 0.83 6.11
C LEU A 60 5.58 0.63 7.57
N TYR A 61 6.85 0.34 7.78
CA TYR A 61 7.48 0.07 9.08
C TYR A 61 6.98 -1.19 9.78
N CYS A 62 6.58 -2.21 9.00
CA CYS A 62 5.96 -3.40 9.55
C CYS A 62 6.91 -4.33 10.32
N ARG A 63 8.22 -4.31 10.05
CA ARG A 63 9.23 -5.09 10.81
C ARG A 63 9.67 -4.36 12.06
N GLU A 64 9.84 -3.04 11.98
CA GLU A 64 10.21 -2.20 13.13
C GLU A 64 9.06 -2.09 14.14
N VAL A 65 7.81 -2.07 13.65
CA VAL A 65 6.61 -2.04 14.47
C VAL A 65 5.74 -3.27 14.15
N PRO A 66 6.07 -4.46 14.68
CA PRO A 66 5.41 -5.71 14.31
C PRO A 66 4.02 -5.90 14.92
N ILE A 67 3.69 -5.12 15.96
CA ILE A 67 2.40 -5.18 16.66
C ILE A 67 1.76 -3.81 16.55
N VAL A 68 0.65 -3.73 15.82
CA VAL A 68 -0.15 -2.50 15.66
C VAL A 68 -1.62 -2.80 15.93
N ASP A 69 -2.34 -1.81 16.45
CA ASP A 69 -3.79 -1.84 16.43
C ASP A 69 -4.28 -1.31 15.08
N LEU A 70 -4.71 -2.23 14.20
CA LEU A 70 -5.24 -1.90 12.88
C LEU A 70 -6.41 -0.92 12.92
N SER A 71 -7.13 -0.87 14.04
CA SER A 71 -8.29 0.02 14.20
C SER A 71 -7.89 1.50 14.33
N ASN A 72 -6.67 1.76 14.78
CA ASN A 72 -6.12 3.09 14.99
C ASN A 72 -5.00 3.44 13.98
N LEU A 73 -4.71 2.53 13.04
CA LEU A 73 -3.66 2.69 12.05
C LEU A 73 -4.04 3.75 11.01
N GLU A 74 -3.11 4.65 10.70
CA GLU A 74 -3.33 5.63 9.63
C GLU A 74 -3.47 4.90 8.28
N LEU A 75 -4.60 5.13 7.60
CA LEU A 75 -4.90 4.59 6.28
C LEU A 75 -4.96 5.70 5.24
N GLN A 76 -4.13 5.60 4.20
CA GLN A 76 -4.18 6.52 3.06
C GLN A 76 -4.50 5.76 1.77
N VAL A 77 -5.32 6.37 0.91
CA VAL A 77 -5.71 5.78 -0.37
C VAL A 77 -5.27 6.69 -1.50
N PHE A 78 -4.49 6.15 -2.43
CA PHE A 78 -4.04 6.85 -3.63
C PHE A 78 -4.61 6.20 -4.87
N LYS A 79 -5.06 7.03 -5.82
CA LYS A 79 -5.32 6.59 -7.19
C LYS A 79 -4.02 6.65 -7.97
N VAL A 80 -3.64 5.52 -8.54
CA VAL A 80 -2.50 5.40 -9.44
C VAL A 80 -2.96 5.68 -10.87
N SER A 81 -2.28 6.60 -11.53
CA SER A 81 -2.37 6.80 -12.97
C SER A 81 -1.01 6.59 -13.60
N LYS A 82 -0.99 6.15 -14.87
CA LYS A 82 0.24 5.94 -15.62
C LYS A 82 0.11 6.57 -17.00
N ASN A 83 1.00 7.53 -17.27
CA ASN A 83 1.30 7.98 -18.62
C ASN A 83 2.70 7.46 -18.97
N ASN A 84 3.72 8.32 -18.95
CA ASN A 84 5.13 7.90 -19.05
C ASN A 84 5.68 7.40 -17.70
N THR A 85 5.27 8.04 -16.60
CA THR A 85 5.62 7.68 -15.22
C THR A 85 4.35 7.46 -14.39
N PHE A 86 4.51 6.77 -13.25
CA PHE A 86 3.43 6.63 -12.28
C PHE A 86 3.18 7.95 -11.56
N THR A 87 1.90 8.29 -11.40
CA THR A 87 1.45 9.45 -10.63
C THR A 87 0.43 9.01 -9.61
N PHE A 88 0.47 9.67 -8.44
CA PHE A 88 -0.32 9.28 -7.27
C PHE A 88 -1.18 10.45 -6.83
N LYS A 89 -2.50 10.27 -6.88
CA LYS A 89 -3.45 11.25 -6.35
C LYS A 89 -4.00 10.74 -5.03
N ASN A 90 -3.74 11.46 -3.94
CA ASN A 90 -4.40 11.21 -2.66
C ASN A 90 -5.91 11.42 -2.82
N LEU A 91 -6.71 10.42 -2.44
CA LEU A 91 -8.17 10.44 -2.56
C LEU A 91 -8.86 10.99 -1.30
N GLY A 92 -8.11 11.27 -0.24
CA GLY A 92 -8.57 11.87 1.00
C GLY A 92 -9.36 10.92 1.90
N GLU A 93 -9.79 11.47 3.02
CA GLU A 93 -10.41 10.76 4.14
C GLU A 93 -11.62 9.91 3.75
N ASN A 94 -12.45 10.39 2.80
CA ASN A 94 -13.62 9.65 2.34
C ASN A 94 -13.25 8.32 1.66
N ALA A 95 -12.14 8.29 0.92
CA ALA A 95 -11.64 7.06 0.33
C ALA A 95 -11.03 6.14 1.39
N SER A 96 -10.28 6.70 2.35
CA SER A 96 -9.75 5.93 3.48
C SER A 96 -10.88 5.28 4.29
N LYS A 97 -11.94 6.01 4.63
CA LYS A 97 -13.12 5.47 5.35
C LYS A 97 -13.77 4.31 4.60
N ARG A 98 -13.88 4.40 3.26
CA ARG A 98 -14.44 3.31 2.44
C ARG A 98 -13.53 2.09 2.35
N ALA A 99 -12.22 2.30 2.35
CA ALA A 99 -11.25 1.21 2.31
C ALA A 99 -11.02 0.56 3.69
N TYR A 100 -11.39 1.24 4.77
CA TYR A 100 -11.10 0.85 6.14
C TYR A 100 -11.56 -0.57 6.48
N GLU A 101 -12.84 -0.90 6.30
CA GLU A 101 -13.37 -2.24 6.64
C GLU A 101 -12.65 -3.37 5.91
N ARG A 102 -12.37 -3.17 4.61
CA ARG A 102 -11.61 -4.15 3.81
C ARG A 102 -10.15 -4.22 4.22
N SER A 103 -9.57 -3.12 4.70
CA SER A 103 -8.20 -3.12 5.18
C SER A 103 -8.06 -3.90 6.49
N LEU A 104 -9.08 -3.94 7.34
CA LEU A 104 -9.05 -4.70 8.60
C LEU A 104 -9.02 -6.22 8.38
N THR A 105 -9.43 -6.70 7.21
CA THR A 105 -9.35 -8.14 6.87
C THR A 105 -7.95 -8.57 6.44
N LEU A 106 -7.01 -7.63 6.31
CA LEU A 106 -5.61 -7.90 5.98
C LEU A 106 -4.78 -7.83 7.26
N ASP A 107 -4.02 -8.90 7.51
CA ASP A 107 -3.00 -8.94 8.56
C ASP A 107 -1.99 -7.79 8.38
N TRP A 108 -1.34 -7.39 9.47
CA TRP A 108 -0.30 -6.35 9.44
C TRP A 108 1.02 -6.89 8.90
N GLY A 109 1.57 -6.21 7.90
CA GLY A 109 2.71 -6.68 7.15
C GLY A 109 2.31 -7.82 6.21
N ALA A 110 3.02 -7.92 5.09
CA ALA A 110 2.92 -9.12 4.28
C ALA A 110 3.72 -10.23 4.97
N ASN A 111 3.23 -11.47 4.89
CA ASN A 111 4.02 -12.62 5.30
C ASN A 111 5.37 -12.59 4.55
N GLN A 112 6.43 -12.17 5.24
CA GLN A 112 7.83 -12.40 4.85
C GLN A 112 8.20 -13.88 5.01
N SER A 113 7.23 -14.80 4.92
CA SER A 113 7.54 -16.19 4.62
C SER A 113 8.12 -16.20 3.21
N ASN A 114 9.44 -16.12 3.17
CA ASN A 114 10.30 -16.07 2.01
C ASN A 114 9.79 -16.81 0.77
N GLN A 115 10.24 -16.28 -0.37
CA GLN A 115 10.51 -17.01 -1.59
C GLN A 115 10.70 -18.53 -1.41
N ARG A 116 10.14 -19.27 -2.39
CA ARG A 116 10.31 -20.69 -2.73
C ARG A 116 9.34 -21.67 -2.04
N SER A 117 8.38 -22.12 -2.84
CA SER A 117 8.25 -23.55 -3.16
C SER A 117 8.21 -23.68 -4.68
#